data_AF-A0AAU9YTW6-F1
#
_entry.id   AF-A0AAU9YTW6-F1
#
_cell.length_a   1.000
_cell.length_b   1.000
_cell.length_c   1.000
_cell.angle_alpha   90.00
_cell.angle_beta   90.00
_cell.angle_gamma   90.00
#
_symmetry.space_group_name_H-M   'P 1'
#
loop_
_entity.id
_entity.type
_entity.pdbx_description
1 polymer ?
#
loop_
_entity_poly.entity_id
_entity_poly.type
_entity_poly.pdbx_seq_one_letter_code
_entity_poly.pdbx_strand_id
1 'polypeptide(L)'
;MWARAVRVRLGAPLHRGRGFASGAGAQEKVPAAKIEHLQRLALVNFGSREAVARLEKAIAFADQLHAVDTDGVEPLESVLEDRCLYLRSDRVAEGGCAGELLRNSRYVVEEYFVAPPGNISLPDMVNKTPPPTAE
;
A
#
# COMPACT_ATOMS: atom_id res chain seq x y z
N MET A 1 5.91 32.54 -33.04
CA MET A 1 6.97 32.89 -32.06
C MET A 1 6.36 33.03 -30.67
N TRP A 2 6.05 31.94 -29.98
CA TRP A 2 5.46 32.04 -28.62
C TRP A 2 6.47 31.48 -27.62
N ALA A 3 7.09 32.40 -26.87
CA ALA A 3 7.97 32.10 -25.76
C ALA A 3 7.13 31.65 -24.56
N ARG A 4 7.38 30.45 -24.03
CA ARG A 4 6.90 30.08 -22.69
C ARG A 4 8.09 30.21 -21.75
N ALA A 5 8.07 31.27 -20.96
CA ALA A 5 8.92 31.43 -19.80
C ALA A 5 8.58 30.32 -18.80
N VAL A 6 9.48 29.38 -18.59
CA VAL A 6 9.39 28.46 -17.46
C VAL A 6 10.03 29.16 -16.27
N ARG A 7 9.18 29.54 -15.32
CA ARG A 7 9.54 30.17 -14.06
C ARG A 7 10.16 29.08 -13.18
N VAL A 8 11.47 29.18 -12.91
CA VAL A 8 12.13 28.40 -11.85
C VAL A 8 11.41 28.73 -10.54
N ARG A 9 10.71 27.75 -9.98
CA ARG A 9 10.21 27.85 -8.60
C ARG A 9 11.41 27.68 -7.68
N LEU A 10 11.77 28.73 -6.94
CA LEU A 10 12.61 28.56 -5.76
C LEU A 10 11.86 27.62 -4.81
N GLY A 11 12.46 26.47 -4.52
CA GLY A 11 11.97 25.53 -3.51
C GLY A 11 11.91 26.19 -2.15
N ALA A 12 10.76 26.07 -1.47
CA ALA A 12 10.66 26.41 -0.06
C ALA A 12 11.48 25.41 0.77
N PRO A 13 12.08 25.80 1.89
CA PRO A 13 12.75 24.86 2.78
C PRO A 13 11.69 23.92 3.36
N LEU A 14 11.67 22.68 2.87
CA LEU A 14 10.89 21.61 3.45
C LEU A 14 11.40 21.36 4.87
N HIS A 15 10.41 21.33 5.77
CA HIS A 15 10.49 21.14 7.20
C HIS A 15 11.70 20.34 7.69
N ARG A 16 12.38 20.93 8.68
CA ARG A 16 13.33 20.31 9.61
C ARG A 16 12.78 18.99 10.14
N GLY A 17 13.14 17.89 9.47
CA GLY A 17 12.84 16.54 9.89
C GLY A 17 13.49 16.28 11.24
N ARG A 18 12.68 15.85 12.20
CA ARG A 18 13.10 15.39 13.52
C ARG A 18 14.03 14.20 13.31
N GLY A 19 15.30 14.33 13.70
CA GLY A 19 16.28 13.24 13.60
C GLY A 19 15.73 11.96 14.26
N PHE A 20 15.73 10.86 13.51
CA PHE A 20 15.40 9.55 14.04
C PHE A 20 16.60 9.07 14.86
N ALA A 21 16.42 8.99 16.18
CA ALA A 21 17.48 8.55 17.08
C ALA A 21 17.85 7.08 16.77
N SER A 22 19.07 6.87 16.29
CA SER A 22 19.69 5.56 16.11
C SER A 22 19.98 4.96 17.49
N GLY A 23 19.01 4.23 18.05
CA GLY A 23 19.22 3.34 19.19
C GLY A 23 19.79 2.00 18.70
N ALA A 24 21.06 1.75 19.02
CA ALA A 24 21.71 0.48 18.72
C ALA A 24 20.97 -0.70 19.41
N GLY A 25 20.55 -1.69 18.62
CA GLY A 25 20.69 -3.11 18.94
C GLY A 25 19.78 -3.74 20.00
N ALA A 26 18.57 -3.23 20.24
CA ALA A 26 17.54 -4.01 20.94
C ALA A 26 16.49 -4.48 19.93
N GLN A 27 16.35 -5.80 19.74
CA GLN A 27 15.23 -6.38 18.98
C GLN A 27 13.92 -6.06 19.72
N GLU A 28 13.32 -4.92 19.40
CA GLU A 28 11.98 -4.58 19.88
C GLU A 28 11.00 -5.51 19.16
N LYS A 29 10.49 -6.51 19.89
CA LYS A 29 9.41 -7.36 19.39
C LYS A 29 8.25 -6.48 18.96
N VAL A 30 7.69 -6.74 17.78
CA VAL A 30 6.57 -5.94 17.28
C VAL A 30 5.36 -6.20 18.21
N PRO A 31 4.78 -5.16 18.84
CA PRO A 31 3.66 -5.35 19.74
C PRO A 31 2.45 -5.92 19.01
N ALA A 32 1.71 -6.81 19.67
CA ALA A 32 0.56 -7.51 19.09
C ALA A 32 -0.49 -6.56 18.49
N ALA A 33 -0.73 -5.40 19.11
CA ALA A 33 -1.65 -4.39 18.59
C ALA A 33 -1.20 -3.80 17.23
N LYS A 34 0.11 -3.65 16.99
CA LYS A 34 0.63 -3.23 15.68
C LYS A 34 0.45 -4.35 14.65
N ILE A 35 0.65 -5.61 15.04
CA ILE A 35 0.42 -6.76 14.16
C ILE A 35 -1.06 -6.82 13.76
N GLU A 36 -1.98 -6.71 14.73
CA GLU A 36 -3.43 -6.67 14.48
C GLU A 36 -3.82 -5.53 13.53
N HIS A 37 -3.23 -4.35 13.74
CA HIS A 37 -3.46 -3.20 12.87
C HIS A 37 -2.96 -3.46 11.43
N LEU A 38 -1.77 -4.05 11.29
CA LEU A 38 -1.22 -4.42 9.99
C LEU A 38 -2.06 -5.50 9.30
N GLN A 39 -2.59 -6.49 10.04
CA GLN A 39 -3.51 -7.50 9.50
C GLN A 39 -4.73 -6.84 8.86
N ARG A 40 -5.32 -5.86 9.55
CA ARG A 40 -6.49 -5.13 9.06
C ARG A 40 -6.19 -4.28 7.84
N LEU A 41 -5.05 -3.59 7.80
CA LEU A 41 -4.66 -2.76 6.66
C LEU A 41 -4.32 -3.60 5.42
N ALA A 42 -3.58 -4.69 5.61
CA ALA A 42 -3.16 -5.55 4.51
C ALA A 42 -4.25 -6.55 4.08
N LEU A 43 -5.30 -6.71 4.89
CA LEU A 43 -6.28 -7.80 4.76
C LEU A 43 -5.63 -9.18 4.75
N VAL A 44 -4.55 -9.34 5.54
CA VAL A 44 -3.74 -10.57 5.65
C VAL A 44 -3.78 -11.10 7.07
N ASN A 45 -3.66 -12.42 7.25
CA ASN A 45 -3.60 -13.05 8.56
C ASN A 45 -2.15 -13.38 8.99
N PHE A 46 -1.62 -12.65 9.99
CA PHE A 46 -0.37 -12.93 10.71
C PHE A 46 -0.53 -13.87 11.93
N GLY A 47 -1.60 -14.67 12.00
CA GLY A 47 -1.96 -15.48 13.17
C GLY A 47 -0.97 -16.60 13.54
N SER A 48 0.06 -16.88 12.73
CA SER A 48 1.12 -17.83 13.07
C SER A 48 2.34 -17.13 13.68
N ARG A 49 2.91 -17.72 14.73
CA ARG A 49 4.17 -17.25 15.34
C ARG A 49 5.31 -17.16 14.31
N GLU A 50 5.27 -18.03 13.31
CA GLU A 50 6.25 -18.06 12.22
C GLU A 50 6.12 -16.84 11.29
N ALA A 51 4.89 -16.40 10.98
CA ALA A 51 4.66 -15.20 10.17
C ALA A 51 5.17 -13.94 10.87
N VAL A 52 4.93 -13.83 12.19
CA VAL A 52 5.48 -12.73 13.01
C VAL A 52 7.00 -12.76 13.03
N ALA A 53 7.62 -13.93 13.21
CA ALA A 53 9.08 -14.06 13.20
C ALA A 53 9.70 -13.68 11.84
N ARG A 54 9.02 -13.96 10.72
CA ARG A 54 9.46 -13.51 9.39
C ARG A 54 9.37 -11.99 9.25
N LEU A 55 8.29 -11.38 9.75
CA LEU A 55 8.13 -9.93 9.76
C LEU A 55 9.23 -9.26 10.58
N GLU A 56 9.51 -9.74 11.79
CA GLU A 56 10.57 -9.22 12.66
C GLU A 56 11.96 -9.32 11.99
N LYS A 57 12.24 -10.42 11.29
CA LYS A 57 13.47 -10.57 10.51
C LYS A 57 13.56 -9.59 9.34
N ALA A 58 12.46 -9.34 8.63
CA ALA A 58 12.43 -8.39 7.53
C ALA A 58 12.66 -6.95 8.01
N ILE A 59 12.07 -6.57 9.15
CA ILE A 59 12.29 -5.27 9.79
C ILE A 59 13.76 -5.13 10.19
N ALA A 60 14.31 -6.13 10.91
CA ALA A 60 15.72 -6.11 11.32
C ALA A 60 16.70 -6.07 10.12
N PHE A 61 16.30 -6.62 8.97
CA PHE A 61 17.09 -6.50 7.74
C PHE A 61 17.02 -5.07 7.16
N ALA A 62 15.83 -4.47 7.11
CA ALA A 62 15.64 -3.11 6.63
C ALA A 62 16.29 -2.05 7.54
N ASP A 63 16.33 -2.27 8.85
CA ASP A 63 16.93 -1.36 9.83
C ASP A 63 18.42 -1.08 9.55
N GLN A 64 19.11 -1.97 8.83
CA GLN A 64 20.50 -1.78 8.41
C GLN A 64 20.66 -0.54 7.50
N LEU A 65 19.61 -0.14 6.78
CA LEU A 65 19.62 1.05 5.93
C LEU A 65 19.74 2.35 6.74
N HIS A 66 19.38 2.36 8.03
CA HIS A 66 19.54 3.53 8.89
C HIS A 66 21.00 3.88 9.20
N ALA A 67 21.94 2.97 8.96
CA ALA A 67 23.37 3.25 9.12
C ALA A 67 23.95 4.08 7.95
N VAL A 68 23.21 4.24 6.86
CA VAL A 68 23.64 5.00 5.68
C VAL A 68 23.24 6.46 5.86
N ASP A 69 24.21 7.37 5.71
CA ASP A 69 23.97 8.80 5.70
C ASP A 69 23.29 9.22 4.39
N THR A 70 22.09 9.79 4.50
CA THR A 70 21.33 10.32 3.35
C THR A 70 21.09 11.83 3.48
N ASP A 71 21.86 12.53 4.33
CA ASP A 71 21.73 13.98 4.49
C ASP A 71 22.06 14.71 3.18
N GLY A 72 21.12 15.52 2.70
CA GLY A 72 21.26 16.28 1.46
C GLY A 72 21.13 15.45 0.17
N VAL A 73 20.73 14.18 0.26
CA VAL A 73 20.41 13.35 -0.91
C VAL A 73 18.94 13.51 -1.26
N GLU A 74 18.65 13.98 -2.48
CA GLU A 74 17.28 14.04 -2.99
C GLU A 74 16.73 12.63 -3.24
N PRO A 75 15.52 12.29 -2.75
CA PRO A 75 14.90 10.99 -3.00
C PRO A 75 14.65 10.73 -4.49
N LEU A 76 14.92 9.50 -4.94
CA LEU A 76 14.60 9.05 -6.30
C LEU A 76 13.10 8.79 -6.44
N GLU A 77 12.42 9.52 -7.34
CA GLU A 77 10.97 9.33 -7.58
C GLU A 77 10.71 8.37 -8.75
N SER A 78 11.50 8.48 -9.81
CA SER A 78 11.38 7.67 -11.03
C SER A 78 12.76 7.50 -11.66
N VAL A 79 12.98 6.41 -12.38
CA VAL A 79 14.21 6.27 -13.19
C VAL A 79 14.18 7.20 -14.42
N LEU A 80 13.02 7.81 -14.72
CA LEU A 80 12.76 8.61 -15.93
C LEU A 80 12.50 10.09 -15.61
N GLU A 81 13.26 10.68 -14.70
CA GLU A 81 13.05 12.07 -14.23
C GLU A 81 13.21 13.11 -15.35
N ASP A 82 14.00 12.81 -16.38
CA ASP A 82 14.23 13.69 -17.53
C ASP A 82 13.04 13.76 -18.52
N ARG A 83 11.95 13.03 -18.24
CA ARG A 83 10.81 12.94 -19.16
C ARG A 83 9.63 13.75 -18.65
N CYS A 84 8.98 14.45 -19.57
CA CYS A 84 7.69 15.07 -19.29
C CYS A 84 6.61 14.00 -19.04
N LEU A 85 5.63 14.35 -18.19
CA LEU A 85 4.45 13.51 -17.96
C LEU A 85 3.68 13.27 -19.26
N TYR A 86 3.32 12.01 -19.51
CA TYR A 86 2.52 11.64 -20.67
C TYR A 86 1.05 12.00 -20.43
N LEU A 87 0.51 12.86 -21.29
CA LEU A 87 -0.90 13.20 -21.26
C LEU A 87 -1.67 12.27 -22.20
N ARG A 88 -2.77 11.71 -21.70
CA ARG A 88 -3.72 10.96 -22.53
C ARG A 88 -4.61 11.94 -23.28
N SER A 89 -4.84 11.71 -24.58
CA SER A 89 -5.82 12.48 -25.35
C SER A 89 -7.24 12.23 -24.82
N ASP A 90 -8.07 13.27 -24.78
CA ASP A 90 -9.48 13.16 -24.44
C ASP A 90 -10.30 12.58 -25.59
N ARG A 91 -10.24 11.25 -25.74
CA ARG A 91 -10.97 10.48 -26.75
C ARG A 91 -11.52 9.22 -26.10
N VAL A 92 -12.75 8.88 -26.45
CA VAL A 92 -13.38 7.62 -26.04
C VAL A 92 -12.67 6.46 -26.73
N ALA A 93 -12.19 5.50 -25.96
CA ALA A 93 -11.49 4.32 -26.48
C ALA A 93 -12.42 3.11 -26.65
N GLU A 94 -13.34 2.89 -25.71
CA GLU A 94 -14.20 1.70 -25.66
C GLU A 94 -15.51 1.99 -24.91
N GLY A 95 -16.56 1.19 -25.16
CA GLY A 95 -17.84 1.24 -24.47
C GLY A 95 -18.63 -0.06 -24.63
N GLY A 96 -19.64 -0.29 -23.79
CA GLY A 96 -20.53 -1.45 -23.89
C GLY A 96 -19.95 -2.79 -23.39
N CYS A 97 -18.81 -2.78 -22.69
CA CYS A 97 -18.12 -3.99 -22.21
C CYS A 97 -18.60 -4.51 -20.84
N ALA A 98 -19.78 -4.11 -20.37
CA ALA A 98 -20.30 -4.49 -19.04
C ALA A 98 -20.33 -6.01 -18.83
N GLY A 99 -20.80 -6.75 -19.83
CA GLY A 99 -20.81 -8.22 -19.80
C GLY A 99 -19.43 -8.83 -19.61
N GLU A 100 -18.40 -8.32 -20.30
CA GLU A 100 -17.03 -8.81 -20.19
C GLU A 100 -16.41 -8.50 -18.82
N LEU A 101 -16.64 -7.29 -18.30
CA LEU A 101 -16.13 -6.85 -17.00
C LEU A 101 -16.73 -7.65 -15.83
N LEU A 102 -18.02 -7.98 -15.92
CA LEU A 102 -18.74 -8.67 -14.85
C LEU A 102 -18.48 -10.18 -14.79
N ARG A 103 -17.84 -10.78 -15.80
CA ARG A 103 -17.57 -12.23 -15.87
C ARG A 103 -16.77 -12.77 -14.68
N ASN A 104 -15.89 -11.95 -14.10
CA ASN A 104 -15.08 -12.36 -12.95
C ASN A 104 -15.76 -12.08 -11.60
N SER A 105 -16.97 -11.51 -11.60
CA SER A 105 -17.68 -11.22 -10.36
C SER A 105 -18.21 -12.49 -9.72
N ARG A 106 -18.12 -12.57 -8.38
CA ARG A 106 -18.71 -13.66 -7.61
C ARG A 106 -20.24 -13.60 -7.58
N TYR A 107 -20.80 -12.39 -7.53
CA TYR A 107 -22.23 -12.12 -7.52
C TYR A 107 -22.50 -10.85 -8.33
N VAL A 108 -23.57 -10.86 -9.13
CA VAL A 108 -23.99 -9.73 -9.95
C VAL A 108 -25.47 -9.51 -9.67
N VAL A 109 -25.86 -8.25 -9.46
CA VAL A 109 -27.26 -7.84 -9.35
C VAL A 109 -27.44 -6.65 -10.27
N GLU A 110 -28.33 -6.76 -11.25
CA GLU A 110 -28.68 -5.66 -12.17
C GLU A 110 -27.46 -4.94 -12.78
N GLU A 111 -26.46 -5.70 -13.21
CA GLU A 111 -25.18 -5.20 -13.78
C GLU A 111 -24.23 -4.51 -12.79
N TYR A 112 -24.47 -4.62 -11.48
CA TYR A 112 -23.57 -4.11 -10.45
C TYR A 112 -22.72 -5.22 -9.82
N PHE A 113 -21.49 -4.87 -9.44
CA PHE A 113 -20.70 -5.66 -8.51
C PHE A 113 -21.32 -5.62 -7.12
N VAL A 114 -21.53 -6.78 -6.52
CA VAL A 114 -22.05 -6.87 -5.15
C VAL A 114 -20.87 -6.87 -4.17
N ALA A 115 -20.79 -5.82 -3.35
CA ALA A 115 -19.91 -5.77 -2.20
C ALA A 115 -20.73 -5.86 -0.91
N PRO A 116 -20.16 -6.39 0.18
CA PRO A 116 -20.81 -6.35 1.48
C PRO A 116 -21.07 -4.90 1.93
N PRO A 117 -22.14 -4.63 2.69
CA PRO A 117 -22.36 -3.31 3.29
C PRO A 117 -21.17 -2.98 4.19
N GLY A 118 -20.51 -1.84 3.93
CA GLY A 118 -19.15 -1.55 4.39
C GLY A 118 -18.89 -1.58 5.90
N ASN A 119 -17.59 -1.65 6.25
CA ASN A 119 -17.01 -1.70 7.61
C ASN A 119 -17.24 -3.00 8.39
N ILE A 120 -17.12 -4.15 7.73
CA ILE A 120 -17.10 -5.45 8.40
C ILE A 120 -15.66 -5.76 8.80
N SER A 121 -15.39 -5.88 10.10
CA SER A 121 -14.13 -6.45 10.58
C SER A 121 -13.90 -7.81 9.95
N LEU A 122 -12.65 -8.15 9.61
CA LEU A 122 -12.31 -9.52 9.24
C LEU A 122 -12.85 -10.46 10.33
N PRO A 123 -13.66 -11.47 9.98
CA PRO A 123 -14.18 -12.40 10.97
C PRO A 123 -12.99 -13.14 11.60
N ASP A 124 -12.99 -13.27 12.93
CA ASP A 124 -12.03 -14.10 13.64
C ASP A 124 -12.15 -15.53 13.12
N MET A 125 -11.22 -15.96 12.27
CA MET A 125 -11.21 -17.30 11.66
C MET A 125 -11.00 -18.43 12.67
N VAL A 126 -10.92 -18.11 13.97
CA VAL A 126 -10.75 -19.07 15.06
C VAL A 126 -12.01 -19.93 15.29
N ASN A 127 -13.20 -19.51 14.82
CA ASN A 127 -14.46 -20.21 15.13
C ASN A 127 -15.45 -20.34 13.95
N LYS A 128 -15.01 -20.83 12.79
CA LYS A 128 -15.96 -21.23 11.74
C LYS A 128 -16.10 -22.75 11.65
N THR A 129 -17.10 -23.30 12.37
CA THR A 129 -17.70 -24.59 12.04
C THR A 129 -18.18 -24.53 10.58
N PRO A 130 -17.84 -25.51 9.72
CA PRO A 130 -18.30 -25.51 8.35
C PRO A 130 -19.84 -25.54 8.30
N PRO A 131 -20.48 -24.81 7.36
CA PRO A 131 -21.93 -24.88 7.20
C PRO A 131 -22.32 -26.32 6.82
N PRO A 132 -23.45 -26.85 7.34
CA PRO A 132 -23.94 -28.16 6.91
C PRO A 132 -24.24 -28.08 5.42
N THR A 133 -23.68 -29.04 4.67
CA THR A 133 -23.96 -29.28 3.26
C THR A 133 -25.49 -29.29 3.06
N ALA A 134 -26.01 -28.33 2.33
CA ALA A 134 -27.41 -28.34 1.90
C ALA A 134 -27.55 -29.38 0.78
N GLU A 135 -28.36 -30.40 1.03
CA GLU A 135 -28.98 -31.25 0.01
C GLU A 135 -30.02 -30.46 -0.81
#